data_AF-A0A5N5KTR9-F1
#
_entry.id   AF-A0A5N5KTR9-F1
#
_cell.length_a   1.000
_cell.length_b   1.000
_cell.length_c   1.000
_cell.angle_alpha   90.00
_cell.angle_beta   90.00
_cell.angle_gamma   90.00
#
_symmetry.space_group_name_H-M   'P 1'
#
loop_
_entity.id
_entity.type
_entity.pdbx_description
1 polymer ?
#
loop_
_entity_poly.entity_id
_entity_poly.type
_entity_poly.pdbx_seq_one_letter_code
_entity_poly.pdbx_strand_id
1 'polypeptide(L)'
;MAEFFFIDTTPFVNKYFLEPEDHVYDRSGILPRKSYLSNLLKDLDLALKESFAKWKIVGGHHTIKSAGQHGNTVELDLQLLPILQLQVYSLHQK
;
A
#
# COMPACT_ATOMS: atom_id res chain seq x y z
N MET A 1 0.81 -9.14 21.44
CA MET A 1 0.06 -9.83 20.37
C MET A 1 0.34 -9.11 19.05
N ALA A 2 0.17 -9.78 17.91
CA ALA A 2 0.46 -9.25 16.58
C ALA A 2 -0.84 -9.08 15.79
N GLU A 3 -0.90 -8.02 14.96
CA GLU A 3 -2.00 -7.76 14.04
C GLU A 3 -1.49 -7.65 12.61
N PHE A 4 -2.29 -8.14 11.68
CA PHE A 4 -1.97 -8.20 10.26
C PHE A 4 -2.92 -7.31 9.48
N PHE A 5 -2.36 -6.49 8.60
CA PHE A 5 -3.09 -5.58 7.72
C PHE A 5 -2.75 -5.95 6.28
N PHE A 6 -3.76 -6.07 5.43
CA PHE A 6 -3.56 -6.41 4.02
C PHE A 6 -3.98 -5.23 3.17
N ILE A 7 -3.10 -4.83 2.24
CA ILE A 7 -3.36 -3.76 1.29
C ILE A 7 -3.19 -4.28 -0.14
N ASP A 8 -4.19 -3.99 -0.96
CA ASP A 8 -4.08 -4.22 -2.40
C ASP A 8 -3.11 -3.18 -3.00
N THR A 9 -1.94 -3.66 -3.44
CA THR A 9 -0.91 -2.80 -4.02
C THR A 9 -1.03 -2.66 -5.55
N THR A 10 -1.95 -3.38 -6.18
CA THR A 10 -2.20 -3.34 -7.63
C THR A 10 -2.55 -1.94 -8.16
N PRO A 11 -3.48 -1.18 -7.54
CA PRO A 11 -3.85 0.13 -8.06
C PRO A 11 -2.72 1.17 -8.00
N PHE A 12 -1.65 0.91 -7.25
CA PHE A 12 -0.51 1.83 -7.14
C PHE A 12 0.36 1.81 -8.40
N VAL A 13 0.50 0.65 -9.04
CA VAL A 13 1.41 0.47 -10.19
C VAL A 13 0.85 1.20 -11.41
N ASN A 14 1.50 2.29 -11.84
CA ASN A 14 1.02 3.11 -12.95
C ASN A 14 0.98 2.34 -14.27
N LYS A 15 1.95 1.44 -14.48
CA LYS A 15 2.09 0.66 -15.71
C LYS A 15 0.77 -0.02 -16.10
N TYR A 16 0.04 -0.61 -15.14
CA TYR A 16 -1.24 -1.26 -15.44
C TYR A 16 -2.31 -0.32 -15.99
N PHE A 17 -2.23 0.98 -15.71
CA PHE A 17 -3.25 1.96 -16.08
C PHE A 17 -2.87 2.85 -17.25
N LEU A 18 -1.59 3.19 -17.37
CA LEU A 18 -1.08 4.12 -18.39
C LEU A 18 -0.47 3.40 -19.58
N GLU A 19 0.11 2.21 -19.35
CA GLU A 19 0.89 1.45 -20.33
C GLU A 19 0.59 -0.06 -20.21
N PRO A 20 -0.67 -0.49 -20.41
CA PRO A 20 -1.05 -1.89 -20.18
C PRO A 20 -0.47 -2.87 -21.21
N GLU A 21 0.26 -2.40 -22.22
CA GLU A 21 0.72 -3.21 -23.37
C GLU A 21 -0.47 -3.96 -23.98
N ASP A 22 -0.34 -5.27 -24.21
CA ASP A 22 -1.41 -6.12 -24.75
C ASP A 22 -2.40 -6.63 -23.68
N HIS A 23 -2.22 -6.22 -22.42
CA HIS A 23 -3.07 -6.68 -21.33
C HIS A 23 -4.39 -5.90 -21.28
N VAL A 24 -5.50 -6.63 -21.33
CA VAL A 24 -6.84 -6.08 -21.10
C VAL A 24 -7.28 -6.45 -19.69
N TYR A 25 -7.34 -5.43 -18.81
CA TYR A 25 -7.83 -5.59 -17.46
C TYR A 25 -9.30 -5.18 -17.38
N ASP A 26 -10.15 -6.08 -16.92
CA ASP A 26 -11.50 -5.72 -16.52
C ASP A 26 -11.45 -4.85 -15.26
N ARG A 27 -12.11 -3.70 -15.32
CA ARG A 27 -12.24 -2.74 -14.22
C ARG A 27 -13.69 -2.42 -13.91
N SER A 28 -14.62 -3.13 -14.53
CA SER A 28 -16.02 -3.04 -14.18
C SER A 28 -16.18 -3.44 -12.71
N GLY A 29 -16.76 -2.56 -11.91
CA GLY A 29 -16.91 -2.75 -10.46
C GLY A 29 -15.76 -2.21 -9.59
N ILE A 30 -14.71 -1.61 -10.16
CA ILE A 30 -13.64 -0.96 -9.39
C ILE A 30 -13.90 0.55 -9.31
N LEU A 31 -13.71 1.16 -8.13
CA LEU A 31 -13.77 2.62 -7.98
C LEU A 31 -12.79 3.31 -8.93
N PRO A 32 -13.05 4.57 -9.34
CA PRO A 32 -12.05 5.38 -10.03
C PRO A 32 -10.72 5.33 -9.28
N ARG A 33 -9.62 5.03 -10.00
CA ARG A 33 -8.30 4.71 -9.42
C ARG A 33 -7.87 5.67 -8.29
N LYS A 34 -8.06 6.97 -8.51
CA LYS A 34 -7.73 8.01 -7.53
C LYS A 34 -8.51 7.84 -6.22
N SER A 35 -9.81 7.59 -6.31
CA SER A 35 -10.67 7.35 -5.15
C SER A 35 -10.33 6.03 -4.46
N TYR A 36 -10.03 4.97 -5.24
CA TYR A 36 -9.59 3.69 -4.69
C TYR A 36 -8.31 3.84 -3.86
N LEU A 37 -7.29 4.47 -4.43
CA LEU A 37 -6.02 4.72 -3.74
C LEU A 37 -6.20 5.58 -2.49
N SER A 38 -7.00 6.65 -2.59
CA SER A 38 -7.28 7.52 -1.45
C SER A 38 -7.97 6.77 -0.31
N ASN A 39 -8.90 5.87 -0.62
CA ASN A 39 -9.60 5.07 0.39
C ASN A 39 -8.64 4.06 1.04
N LEU A 40 -7.88 3.29 0.24
CA LEU A 40 -6.90 2.34 0.77
C LEU A 40 -5.92 2.98 1.75
N LEU A 41 -5.32 4.11 1.38
CA LEU A 41 -4.33 4.80 2.19
C LEU A 41 -4.95 5.33 3.49
N LYS A 42 -6.16 5.89 3.40
CA LYS A 42 -6.89 6.41 4.57
C LYS A 42 -7.27 5.27 5.52
N ASP A 43 -7.82 4.19 5.00
CA ASP A 43 -8.29 3.06 5.80
C ASP A 43 -7.11 2.36 6.50
N LEU A 44 -5.98 2.18 5.81
CA LEU A 44 -4.77 1.63 6.41
C LEU A 44 -4.20 2.56 7.49
N ASP A 45 -4.11 3.87 7.24
CA ASP A 45 -3.60 4.83 8.22
C ASP A 45 -4.45 4.85 9.50
N LEU A 46 -5.79 4.84 9.35
CA LEU A 46 -6.71 4.75 10.50
C LEU A 46 -6.53 3.44 11.26
N ALA A 47 -6.53 2.30 10.56
CA ALA A 47 -6.40 0.99 11.19
C ALA A 47 -5.07 0.83 11.94
N LEU A 48 -3.97 1.37 11.40
CA LEU A 48 -2.66 1.36 12.07
C LEU A 48 -2.64 2.27 13.30
N LYS A 49 -3.30 3.43 13.27
CA LYS A 49 -3.42 4.36 14.41
C LYS A 49 -4.25 3.81 15.55
N GLU A 50 -5.32 3.08 15.23
CA GLU A 50 -6.23 2.48 16.20
C GLU A 50 -5.64 1.21 16.84
N SER A 51 -4.65 0.59 16.20
CA SER A 51 -4.01 -0.62 16.71
C SER A 51 -3.00 -0.35 17.83
N PHE A 52 -3.24 -0.97 18.99
CA PHE A 52 -2.30 -1.01 20.11
C PHE A 52 -1.37 -2.24 20.07
N ALA A 53 -1.42 -3.04 19.00
CA ALA A 53 -0.59 -4.23 18.87
C ALA A 53 0.90 -3.86 18.83
N LYS A 54 1.71 -4.67 19.54
CA LYS A 54 3.18 -4.53 19.58
C LYS A 54 3.79 -4.80 18.20
N TRP A 55 3.24 -5.77 17.49
CA TRP A 55 3.65 -6.11 16.12
C TRP A 55 2.51 -5.78 15.18
N LYS A 56 2.75 -4.89 14.22
CA LYS A 56 1.85 -4.56 13.13
C LYS A 56 2.53 -4.99 11.83
N ILE A 57 1.95 -5.96 11.14
CA ILE A 57 2.55 -6.55 9.95
C ILE A 57 1.65 -6.19 8.77
N VAL A 58 2.20 -5.45 7.80
CA VAL A 58 1.46 -5.05 6.60
C VAL A 58 1.89 -5.90 5.42
N GLY A 59 0.95 -6.60 4.81
CA GLY A 59 1.15 -7.46 3.64
C GLY A 59 0.55 -6.85 2.37
N GLY A 60 1.29 -6.96 1.27
CA GLY A 60 0.85 -6.55 -0.07
C GLY A 60 1.59 -7.36 -1.13
N HIS A 61 1.08 -7.37 -2.37
CA HIS A 61 1.64 -8.17 -3.46
C HIS A 61 2.96 -7.62 -4.03
N HIS A 62 3.06 -6.29 -4.13
CA HIS A 62 4.16 -5.58 -4.79
C HIS A 62 5.18 -5.07 -3.76
N THR A 63 6.46 -5.03 -4.15
CA THR A 63 7.57 -4.64 -3.27
C THR A 63 7.79 -3.14 -3.22
N ILE A 64 7.87 -2.57 -1.99
CA ILE A 64 8.29 -1.17 -1.80
C ILE A 64 9.77 -1.02 -2.16
N LYS A 65 10.62 -1.90 -1.61
CA LYS A 65 12.05 -2.01 -1.95
C LYS A 65 12.39 -3.47 -2.20
N SER A 66 13.12 -3.76 -3.28
CA SER A 66 13.58 -5.12 -3.62
C SER A 66 14.90 -5.07 -4.37
N ALA A 67 15.81 -5.99 -4.03
CA ALA A 67 17.02 -6.28 -4.80
C ALA A 67 16.81 -7.40 -5.84
N GLY A 68 15.58 -7.91 -5.97
CA GLY A 68 15.21 -8.93 -6.95
C GLY A 68 14.80 -8.34 -8.30
N GLN A 69 14.49 -9.24 -9.25
CA GLN A 69 14.16 -8.87 -10.64
C GLN A 69 12.95 -7.92 -10.75
N HIS A 70 11.99 -8.01 -9.84
CA HIS A 70 10.81 -7.14 -9.83
C HIS A 70 11.12 -5.70 -9.39
N GLY A 71 12.24 -5.47 -8.70
CA GLY A 71 12.69 -4.14 -8.30
C GLY A 71 11.74 -3.38 -7.36
N ASN A 72 11.93 -2.07 -7.29
CA ASN A 72 11.14 -1.19 -6.43
C ASN A 72 9.88 -0.72 -7.18
N THR A 73 8.74 -0.69 -6.49
CA THR A 73 7.56 0.03 -6.97
C THR A 73 7.61 1.47 -6.44
N VAL A 74 7.99 2.42 -7.32
CA VAL A 74 8.19 3.83 -6.96
C VAL A 74 6.92 4.48 -6.39
N GLU A 75 5.75 4.09 -6.88
CA GLU A 75 4.48 4.64 -6.41
C GLU A 75 4.19 4.26 -4.95
N LEU A 76 4.62 3.07 -4.52
CA LEU A 76 4.51 2.66 -3.11
C LEU A 76 5.50 3.41 -2.23
N ASP A 77 6.68 3.73 -2.75
CA ASP A 77 7.68 4.56 -2.04
C ASP A 77 7.14 5.97 -1.78
N LEU A 78 6.44 6.55 -2.76
CA LEU A 78 5.91 7.90 -2.66
C LEU A 78 4.62 8.00 -1.84
N GLN A 79 3.76 6.98 -1.90
CA GLN A 79 2.40 7.06 -1.34
C GLN A 79 2.21 6.22 -0.08
N LEU A 80 2.74 4.99 -0.04
CA LEU A 80 2.50 4.05 1.06
C LEU A 80 3.58 4.13 2.14
N LEU A 81 4.86 4.20 1.75
CA LEU A 81 5.97 4.21 2.71
C LEU A 81 5.88 5.32 3.77
N PRO A 82 5.48 6.57 3.44
CA PRO A 82 5.36 7.62 4.45
C PRO A 82 4.36 7.26 5.57
N ILE A 83 3.24 6.60 5.24
CA ILE A 83 2.25 6.15 6.22
C ILE A 83 2.87 5.11 7.16
N LEU A 84 3.59 4.13 6.59
CA LEU A 84 4.21 3.05 7.37
C LEU A 84 5.30 3.58 8.31
N GLN A 85 6.11 4.54 7.85
CA GLN A 85 7.20 5.11 8.65
C GLN A 85 6.69 5.98 9.81
N LEU A 86 5.63 6.77 9.59
CA LEU A 86 5.03 7.60 10.65
C LEU A 86 4.59 6.79 11.88
N GLN A 87 4.11 5.56 11.66
CA GLN A 87 3.71 4.67 12.75
C GLN A 87 4.90 4.20 13.60
N VAL A 88 6.07 4.01 12.99
CA VAL A 88 7.30 3.63 13.70
C VAL A 88 7.75 4.76 14.63
N TYR A 89 7.70 6.01 14.16
CA TYR A 89 8.07 7.17 14.98
C TYR A 89 7.08 7.42 16.13
N SER A 90 5.78 7.19 15.92
CA SER A 90 4.77 7.33 16.98
C SER A 90 4.98 6.36 18.15
N LEU A 91 5.54 5.17 17.90
CA LEU A 91 5.85 4.19 18.96
C LEU A 91 6.98 4.63 19.89
N HIS A 92 7.86 5.55 19.46
CA HIS A 92 9.02 6.00 20.24
C HIS A 92 8.73 7.23 21.12
N GLN A 93 7.50 7.75 21.08
CA GLN A 93 7.06 8.94 21.83
C GLN A 93 6.02 8.62 22.91
N LYS A 94 5.91 7.34 23.31
CA LYS A 94 5.05 6.88 24.42
C LYS A 94 5.87 6.24 25.52
#